data_AF-A0A6V8DCY5-F1
#
_entry.id   AF-A0A6V8DCY5-F1
#
_cell.length_a   1.000
_cell.length_b   1.000
_cell.length_c   1.000
_cell.angle_alpha   90.00
_cell.angle_beta   90.00
_cell.angle_gamma   90.00
#
_symmetry.space_group_name_H-M   'P 1'
#
loop_
_entity.id
_entity.type
_entity.pdbx_description
1 polymer ?
#
loop_
_entity_poly.entity_id
_entity_poly.type
_entity_poly.pdbx_seq_one_letter_code
_entity_poly.pdbx_strand_id
1 'polypeptide(L)'
;MSQDPLDEALRRHLPSLPRPKALPKRLERVYDGMGDRLAMRHHLDRYDELSGGPSARGIDEDMLRRMASYLLSLSEGRWRRLAKSIPTLWKRGGREHRKIAGMLVANLPEAALGDHRWTVFSTLLQHDVGLAPIVDAAEEIRRATGQGPTDEWL
;
A
#
# COMPACT_ATOMS: atom_id res chain seq x y z
N MET A 1 18.63 22.38 9.62
CA MET A 1 17.59 21.39 9.93
C MET A 1 17.66 20.34 8.83
N SER A 2 18.09 19.11 9.14
CA SER A 2 18.13 18.04 8.13
C SER A 2 16.68 17.74 7.72
N GLN A 3 16.31 18.02 6.47
CA GLN A 3 15.00 17.63 5.95
C GLN A 3 14.96 16.10 5.85
N ASP A 4 13.86 15.51 6.31
CA ASP A 4 13.65 14.06 6.24
C ASP A 4 13.67 13.58 4.78
N PRO A 5 14.51 12.59 4.41
CA PRO A 5 14.59 12.08 3.05
C PRO A 5 13.26 11.60 2.48
N LEU A 6 12.38 11.02 3.32
CA LEU A 6 11.05 10.58 2.89
C LEU A 6 10.17 11.77 2.51
N ASP A 7 10.18 12.82 3.33
CA ASP A 7 9.35 14.00 3.08
C ASP A 7 9.79 14.72 1.79
N GLU A 8 11.10 14.81 1.56
CA GLU A 8 11.64 15.38 0.32
C GLU A 8 11.28 14.52 -0.90
N ALA A 9 11.41 13.19 -0.80
CA ALA A 9 11.04 12.28 -1.88
C ALA A 9 9.54 12.34 -2.20
N LEU A 10 8.67 12.39 -1.17
CA LEU A 10 7.22 12.54 -1.32
C LEU A 10 6.87 13.85 -2.02
N ARG A 11 7.43 14.97 -1.58
CA ARG A 11 7.20 16.29 -2.20
C ARG A 11 7.67 16.33 -3.65
N ARG A 12 8.81 15.73 -3.94
CA ARG A 12 9.41 15.72 -5.27
C ARG A 12 8.66 14.82 -6.26
N HIS A 13 8.31 13.61 -5.84
CA HIS A 13 7.82 12.57 -6.75
C HIS A 13 6.30 12.38 -6.70
N LEU A 14 5.65 12.79 -5.61
CA LEU A 14 4.23 12.70 -5.36
C LEU A 14 3.64 14.03 -4.84
N PRO A 15 3.84 15.19 -5.51
CA PRO A 15 3.36 16.49 -5.03
C PRO A 15 1.83 16.62 -5.02
N SER A 16 1.11 15.73 -5.69
CA SER A 16 -0.35 15.70 -5.76
C SER A 16 -0.85 14.28 -6.02
N LEU A 17 -2.12 14.03 -5.73
CA LEU A 17 -2.77 12.75 -5.98
C LEU A 17 -2.71 12.39 -7.49
N PRO A 18 -1.96 11.36 -7.90
CA PRO A 18 -1.80 11.03 -9.32
C PRO A 18 -3.09 10.42 -9.90
N ARG A 19 -3.04 10.05 -11.19
CA ARG A 19 -4.06 9.13 -11.75
C ARG A 19 -3.89 7.76 -11.10
N PRO A 20 -4.97 6.98 -10.87
CA PRO A 20 -4.88 5.72 -10.14
C PRO A 20 -3.83 4.75 -10.69
N LYS A 21 -3.81 4.56 -12.02
CA LYS A 21 -2.86 3.66 -12.70
C LYS A 21 -1.40 4.12 -12.64
N ALA A 22 -1.15 5.39 -12.30
CA ALA A 22 0.18 5.97 -12.24
C ALA A 22 0.77 5.94 -10.81
N LEU A 23 -0.04 5.63 -9.79
CA LEU A 23 0.40 5.64 -8.40
C LEU A 23 1.55 4.65 -8.11
N PRO A 24 1.54 3.38 -8.57
CA PRO A 24 2.65 2.46 -8.30
C PRO A 24 4.00 3.01 -8.77
N LYS A 25 4.07 3.51 -10.01
CA LYS A 25 5.26 4.12 -10.60
C LYS A 25 5.70 5.40 -9.88
N ARG A 26 4.76 6.13 -9.28
CA ARG A 26 5.08 7.32 -8.48
C ARG A 26 5.70 6.92 -7.14
N LEU A 27 5.19 5.86 -6.51
CA LEU A 27 5.74 5.31 -5.28
C LEU A 27 7.14 4.71 -5.52
N GLU A 28 7.36 4.01 -6.64
CA GLU A 28 8.70 3.54 -7.04
C GLU A 28 9.72 4.68 -7.05
N ARG A 29 9.36 5.83 -7.64
CA ARG A 29 10.24 7.02 -7.62
C ARG A 29 10.44 7.61 -6.22
N VAL A 30 9.46 7.50 -5.33
CA VAL A 30 9.63 7.90 -3.93
C VAL A 30 10.65 6.95 -3.26
N TYR A 31 10.54 5.64 -3.51
CA TYR A 31 11.48 4.65 -3.01
C TYR A 31 12.92 4.93 -3.49
N ASP A 32 13.09 5.17 -4.79
CA ASP A 32 14.37 5.52 -5.39
C ASP A 32 14.94 6.85 -4.85
N GLY A 33 14.06 7.84 -4.65
CA GLY A 33 14.41 9.18 -4.19
C GLY A 33 14.93 9.24 -2.76
N MET A 34 14.66 8.21 -1.94
CA MET A 34 15.18 8.10 -0.56
C MET A 34 16.66 7.62 -0.50
N GLY A 35 17.27 7.27 -1.64
CA GLY A 35 18.68 6.90 -1.75
C GLY A 35 18.98 5.40 -1.69
N ASP A 36 20.28 5.07 -1.82
CA ASP A 36 20.80 3.77 -2.28
C ASP A 36 20.82 2.62 -1.24
N ARG A 37 19.79 2.51 -0.38
CA ARG A 37 19.64 1.36 0.54
C ARG A 37 18.40 0.50 0.31
N LEU A 38 17.51 0.90 -0.59
CA LEU A 38 16.22 0.23 -0.81
C LEU A 38 15.88 0.03 -2.31
N ALA A 39 16.41 0.87 -3.21
CA ALA A 39 16.09 0.85 -4.64
C ALA A 39 16.46 -0.46 -5.36
N MET A 40 17.52 -1.15 -4.92
CA MET A 40 18.07 -2.34 -5.60
C MET A 40 17.33 -3.66 -5.30
N ARG A 41 16.32 -3.67 -4.41
CA ARG A 41 15.74 -4.90 -3.84
C ARG A 41 14.30 -5.22 -4.24
N HIS A 42 13.56 -4.27 -4.83
CA HIS A 42 12.18 -4.49 -5.32
C HIS A 42 12.06 -5.60 -6.39
N HIS A 43 13.14 -5.94 -7.09
CA HIS A 43 13.15 -7.04 -8.07
C HIS A 43 13.44 -8.42 -7.46
N LEU A 44 14.07 -8.48 -6.28
CA LEU A 44 14.46 -9.73 -5.61
C LEU A 44 13.34 -10.31 -4.74
N ASP A 45 12.43 -9.50 -4.21
CA ASP A 45 11.32 -9.99 -3.39
C ASP A 45 10.34 -10.89 -4.17
N ARG A 46 10.29 -10.80 -5.51
CA ARG A 46 9.56 -11.80 -6.33
C ARG A 46 10.15 -13.22 -6.22
N TYR A 47 11.42 -13.36 -5.85
CA TYR A 47 12.05 -14.67 -5.61
C TYR A 47 11.83 -15.18 -4.18
N ASP A 48 11.58 -14.29 -3.21
CA ASP A 48 11.53 -14.65 -1.78
C ASP A 48 10.12 -15.03 -1.28
N GLU A 49 9.06 -14.65 -2.03
CA GLU A 49 7.68 -15.07 -1.75
C GLU A 49 7.49 -16.60 -1.80
N LEU A 50 8.43 -17.33 -2.41
CA LEU A 50 8.44 -18.80 -2.51
C LEU A 50 9.32 -19.49 -1.44
N SER A 51 10.29 -18.80 -0.81
CA SER A 51 11.33 -19.44 0.03
C SER A 51 11.15 -19.30 1.54
N GLY A 52 10.27 -18.42 2.03
CA GLY A 52 10.06 -18.24 3.47
C GLY A 52 11.32 -17.79 4.26
N GLY A 53 12.31 -17.21 3.57
CA GLY A 53 13.55 -16.71 4.17
C GLY A 53 13.43 -15.26 4.68
N PRO A 54 14.34 -14.80 5.55
CA PRO A 54 14.32 -13.43 6.04
C PRO A 54 14.68 -12.46 4.90
N SER A 55 13.69 -11.67 4.49
CA SER A 55 13.82 -10.75 3.37
C SER A 55 14.94 -9.74 3.58
N ALA A 56 15.65 -9.55 2.48
CA ALA A 56 16.51 -8.44 2.16
C ALA A 56 15.91 -7.07 2.55
N ARG A 57 16.02 -6.65 3.83
CA ARG A 57 15.73 -5.32 4.43
C ARG A 57 14.94 -4.37 3.50
N GLY A 58 13.64 -4.58 3.41
CA GLY A 58 12.69 -3.72 2.70
C GLY A 58 12.46 -2.38 3.40
N ILE A 59 11.52 -1.59 2.87
CA ILE A 59 11.13 -0.31 3.47
C ILE A 59 10.50 -0.59 4.84
N ASP A 60 10.93 0.16 5.85
CA ASP A 60 10.38 0.03 7.20
C ASP A 60 8.87 0.30 7.21
N GLU A 61 8.14 -0.43 8.04
CA GLU A 61 6.69 -0.31 8.15
C GLU A 61 6.27 1.11 8.56
N ASP A 62 7.03 1.75 9.45
CA ASP A 62 6.76 3.13 9.87
C ASP A 62 6.85 4.12 8.70
N MET A 63 7.78 3.89 7.77
CA MET A 63 7.87 4.69 6.55
C MET A 63 6.68 4.43 5.62
N LEU A 64 6.27 3.18 5.45
CA LEU A 64 5.07 2.83 4.66
C LEU A 64 3.80 3.45 5.26
N ARG A 65 3.65 3.46 6.60
CA ARG A 65 2.56 4.14 7.30
C ARG A 65 2.55 5.63 7.03
N ARG A 66 3.71 6.30 7.09
CA ARG A 66 3.84 7.72 6.73
C ARG A 66 3.46 8.00 5.28
N MET A 67 3.85 7.12 4.36
CA MET A 67 3.47 7.24 2.93
C MET A 67 1.96 7.07 2.73
N ALA A 68 1.34 6.08 3.39
CA ALA A 68 -0.11 5.88 3.35
C ALA A 68 -0.86 7.08 3.94
N SER A 69 -0.40 7.59 5.09
CA SER A 69 -0.94 8.81 5.72
C SER A 69 -0.85 10.02 4.78
N TYR A 70 0.31 10.24 4.15
CA TYR A 70 0.49 11.31 3.18
C TYR A 70 -0.45 11.19 1.98
N LEU A 71 -0.67 9.98 1.44
CA LEU A 71 -1.64 9.73 0.38
C LEU A 71 -3.07 10.07 0.80
N LEU A 72 -3.47 9.67 2.02
CA LEU A 72 -4.77 10.00 2.59
C LEU A 72 -4.95 11.52 2.68
N SER A 73 -3.95 12.24 3.20
CA SER A 73 -3.95 13.72 3.27
C SER A 73 -4.05 14.37 1.88
N LEU A 74 -3.29 13.91 0.88
CA LEU A 74 -3.39 14.43 -0.50
C LEU A 74 -4.75 14.19 -1.15
N SER A 75 -5.50 13.19 -0.66
CA SER A 75 -6.73 12.73 -1.25
C SER A 75 -7.99 13.26 -0.59
N GLU A 76 -7.88 14.18 0.37
CA GLU A 76 -9.03 14.85 0.99
C GLU A 76 -9.97 15.44 -0.09
N GLY A 77 -11.28 15.20 0.07
CA GLY A 77 -12.31 15.51 -0.94
C GLY A 77 -12.25 14.68 -2.24
N ARG A 78 -11.27 13.77 -2.38
CA ARG A 78 -11.01 12.96 -3.59
C ARG A 78 -10.73 11.49 -3.25
N TRP A 79 -11.20 11.00 -2.11
CA TRP A 79 -10.96 9.64 -1.63
C TRP A 79 -11.34 8.54 -2.63
N ARG A 80 -12.46 8.68 -3.34
CA ARG A 80 -12.86 7.73 -4.40
C ARG A 80 -11.82 7.62 -5.52
N ARG A 81 -11.05 8.69 -5.80
CA ARG A 81 -9.95 8.63 -6.76
C ARG A 81 -8.75 7.86 -6.20
N LEU A 82 -8.42 8.01 -4.93
CA LEU A 82 -7.37 7.22 -4.29
C LEU A 82 -7.76 5.74 -4.22
N ALA A 83 -8.99 5.42 -3.82
CA ALA A 83 -9.53 4.07 -3.76
C ALA A 83 -9.36 3.30 -5.08
N LYS A 84 -9.60 3.95 -6.23
CA LYS A 84 -9.38 3.35 -7.57
C LYS A 84 -7.94 2.89 -7.84
N SER A 85 -6.97 3.28 -7.02
CA SER A 85 -5.57 2.88 -7.14
C SER A 85 -5.28 1.54 -6.46
N ILE A 86 -6.11 1.14 -5.49
CA ILE A 86 -5.92 -0.07 -4.66
C ILE A 86 -5.74 -1.32 -5.50
N PRO A 87 -6.60 -1.64 -6.50
CA PRO A 87 -6.42 -2.86 -7.29
C PRO A 87 -5.11 -2.84 -8.09
N THR A 88 -4.66 -1.66 -8.52
CA THR A 88 -3.41 -1.55 -9.29
C THR A 88 -2.19 -1.71 -8.39
N LEU A 89 -2.22 -1.16 -7.17
CA LEU A 89 -1.19 -1.38 -6.15
C LEU A 89 -1.11 -2.86 -5.77
N TRP A 90 -2.25 -3.51 -5.56
CA TRP A 90 -2.33 -4.90 -5.16
C TRP A 90 -1.83 -5.86 -6.24
N LYS A 91 -2.30 -5.68 -7.48
CA LYS A 91 -1.99 -6.57 -8.61
C LYS A 91 -0.55 -6.45 -9.12
N ARG A 92 -0.01 -5.23 -9.19
CA ARG A 92 1.29 -4.97 -9.85
C ARG A 92 2.45 -4.83 -8.89
N GLY A 93 2.15 -4.58 -7.62
CA GLY A 93 3.13 -4.16 -6.65
C GLY A 93 3.79 -5.33 -5.91
N GLY A 94 5.03 -5.10 -5.49
CA GLY A 94 5.70 -5.95 -4.50
C GLY A 94 5.10 -5.77 -3.11
N ARG A 95 5.75 -6.34 -2.09
CA ARG A 95 5.31 -6.28 -0.69
C ARG A 95 4.91 -4.86 -0.25
N GLU A 96 5.72 -3.85 -0.54
CA GLU A 96 5.51 -2.47 -0.08
C GLU A 96 4.20 -1.87 -0.63
N HIS A 97 3.92 -2.07 -1.92
CA HIS A 97 2.69 -1.58 -2.55
C HIS A 97 1.46 -2.28 -2.00
N ARG A 98 1.54 -3.60 -1.74
CA ARG A 98 0.43 -4.36 -1.16
C ARG A 98 0.16 -3.94 0.29
N LYS A 99 1.22 -3.67 1.08
CA LYS A 99 1.09 -3.12 2.43
C LYS A 99 0.41 -1.75 2.40
N ILE A 100 0.80 -0.85 1.50
CA ILE A 100 0.12 0.44 1.29
C ILE A 100 -1.34 0.21 0.87
N ALA A 101 -1.61 -0.71 -0.06
CA ALA A 101 -2.98 -1.02 -0.47
C ALA A 101 -3.85 -1.49 0.70
N GLY A 102 -3.34 -2.38 1.56
CA GLY A 102 -4.02 -2.81 2.78
C GLY A 102 -4.31 -1.64 3.74
N MET A 103 -3.33 -0.76 3.98
CA MET A 103 -3.53 0.45 4.78
C MET A 103 -4.59 1.38 4.18
N LEU A 104 -4.66 1.51 2.85
CA LEU A 104 -5.68 2.30 2.18
C LEU A 104 -7.08 1.68 2.31
N VAL A 105 -7.22 0.36 2.15
CA VAL A 105 -8.51 -0.34 2.39
C VAL A 105 -8.96 -0.14 3.84
N ALA A 106 -8.04 -0.24 4.80
CA ALA A 106 -8.35 -0.13 6.22
C ALA A 106 -8.82 1.28 6.62
N ASN A 107 -8.23 2.33 6.02
CA ASN A 107 -8.40 3.72 6.48
C ASN A 107 -9.25 4.62 5.58
N LEU A 108 -9.53 4.22 4.33
CA LEU A 108 -10.47 4.98 3.49
C LEU A 108 -11.91 4.74 3.98
N PRO A 109 -12.77 5.77 3.94
CA PRO A 109 -14.17 5.58 4.25
C PRO A 109 -14.86 4.72 3.20
N GLU A 110 -15.78 3.87 3.65
CA GLU A 110 -16.45 2.88 2.82
C GLU A 110 -17.24 3.51 1.66
N ALA A 111 -17.81 4.70 1.85
CA ALA A 111 -18.46 5.46 0.78
C ALA A 111 -17.51 5.75 -0.41
N ALA A 112 -16.20 5.86 -0.16
CA ALA A 112 -15.18 6.02 -1.19
C ALA A 112 -14.71 4.69 -1.78
N LEU A 113 -14.67 3.62 -0.96
CA LEU A 113 -14.40 2.25 -1.40
C LEU A 113 -15.51 1.71 -2.31
N GLY A 114 -16.76 2.13 -2.07
CA GLY A 114 -17.95 1.72 -2.81
C GLY A 114 -18.67 0.52 -2.22
N ASP A 115 -18.09 -0.12 -1.20
CA ASP A 115 -18.64 -1.27 -0.48
C ASP A 115 -17.97 -1.36 0.89
N HIS A 116 -18.40 -2.33 1.69
CA HIS A 116 -17.75 -2.72 2.92
C HIS A 116 -16.30 -3.16 2.66
N ARG A 117 -15.38 -2.77 3.55
CA ARG A 117 -13.94 -2.95 3.34
C ARG A 117 -13.51 -4.42 3.23
N TRP A 118 -14.16 -5.33 3.96
CA TRP A 118 -13.88 -6.76 3.89
C TRP A 118 -14.32 -7.34 2.54
N THR A 119 -15.45 -6.88 1.99
CA THR A 119 -15.89 -7.19 0.63
C THR A 119 -14.91 -6.65 -0.42
N VAL A 120 -14.45 -5.40 -0.28
CA VAL A 120 -13.43 -4.86 -1.18
C VAL A 120 -12.14 -5.65 -1.10
N PHE A 121 -11.71 -6.02 0.11
CA PHE A 121 -10.51 -6.82 0.32
C PHE A 121 -10.62 -8.21 -0.33
N SER A 122 -11.76 -8.89 -0.22
CA SER A 122 -11.95 -10.22 -0.82
C SER A 122 -11.78 -10.21 -2.34
N THR A 123 -12.19 -9.13 -3.03
CA THR A 123 -11.96 -8.98 -4.48
C THR A 123 -10.49 -8.92 -4.86
N LEU A 124 -9.61 -8.48 -3.94
CA LEU A 124 -8.17 -8.42 -4.18
C LEU A 124 -7.51 -9.81 -4.11
N LEU A 125 -8.15 -10.78 -3.43
CA LEU A 125 -7.64 -12.14 -3.25
C LEU A 125 -7.73 -12.99 -4.53
N GLN A 126 -8.37 -12.51 -5.59
CA GLN A 126 -8.46 -13.17 -6.89
C GLN A 126 -7.13 -13.22 -7.67
N HIS A 127 -6.03 -12.80 -7.04
CA HIS A 127 -4.70 -12.77 -7.62
C HIS A 127 -3.80 -13.76 -6.89
N ASP A 128 -2.90 -14.40 -7.64
CA ASP A 128 -1.86 -15.28 -7.09
C ASP A 128 -0.87 -14.43 -6.28
N VAL A 129 -1.14 -14.36 -4.97
CA VAL A 129 -0.40 -13.57 -3.99
C VAL A 129 -0.08 -14.48 -2.82
N GLY A 130 1.16 -14.40 -2.31
CA GLY A 130 1.54 -15.13 -1.12
C GLY A 130 0.68 -14.78 0.10
N LEU A 131 0.66 -15.67 1.10
CA LEU A 131 -0.18 -15.52 2.28
C LEU A 131 0.18 -14.28 3.12
N ALA A 132 1.45 -13.89 3.17
CA ALA A 132 1.92 -12.80 4.03
C ALA A 132 1.23 -11.44 3.73
N PRO A 133 1.22 -10.93 2.48
CA PRO A 133 0.46 -9.71 2.15
C PRO A 133 -1.05 -9.78 2.48
N ILE A 134 -1.65 -10.96 2.39
CA ILE A 134 -3.06 -11.18 2.73
C ILE A 134 -3.26 -10.99 4.24
N VAL A 135 -2.45 -11.67 5.05
CA VAL A 135 -2.51 -11.57 6.52
C VAL A 135 -2.22 -10.14 6.97
N ASP A 136 -1.19 -9.50 6.43
CA ASP A 136 -0.83 -8.11 6.73
C ASP A 136 -2.01 -7.14 6.49
N ALA A 137 -2.68 -7.27 5.35
CA ALA A 137 -3.81 -6.42 5.01
C ALA A 137 -5.03 -6.71 5.90
N ALA A 138 -5.33 -7.98 6.15
CA ALA A 138 -6.41 -8.39 7.05
C ALA A 138 -6.18 -7.86 8.48
N GLU A 139 -4.96 -7.97 9.00
CA GLU A 139 -4.60 -7.41 10.30
C GLU A 139 -4.74 -5.89 10.34
N GLU A 140 -4.36 -5.18 9.29
CA GLU A 140 -4.52 -3.73 9.21
C GLU A 140 -6.00 -3.32 9.20
N ILE A 141 -6.84 -4.05 8.47
CA ILE A 141 -8.30 -3.83 8.47
C ILE A 141 -8.87 -4.08 9.86
N ARG A 142 -8.50 -5.20 10.51
CA ARG A 142 -8.94 -5.53 11.88
C ARG A 142 -8.44 -4.51 12.89
N ARG A 143 -7.21 -4.01 12.74
CA ARG A 143 -6.63 -2.97 13.61
C ARG A 143 -7.40 -1.65 13.50
N ALA A 144 -7.81 -1.27 12.28
CA ALA A 144 -8.54 -0.03 12.04
C ALA A 144 -10.01 -0.09 12.48
N THR A 145 -10.63 -1.28 12.47
CA THR A 145 -12.08 -1.42 12.72
C THR A 145 -12.45 -2.15 14.00
N GLY A 146 -11.53 -2.95 14.56
CA GLY A 146 -11.85 -3.92 15.61
C GLY A 146 -12.65 -5.14 15.13
N GLN A 147 -13.00 -5.24 13.85
CA GLN A 147 -13.89 -6.28 13.32
C GLN A 147 -13.12 -7.20 12.37
N GLY A 148 -13.32 -8.52 12.51
CA GLY A 148 -12.87 -9.52 11.53
C GLY A 148 -13.93 -9.75 10.44
N PRO A 149 -13.60 -10.47 9.35
CA PRO A 149 -14.59 -10.79 8.32
C PRO A 149 -15.72 -11.69 8.88
N THR A 150 -16.94 -11.52 8.38
CA THR A 150 -18.10 -12.35 8.68
C THR A 150 -18.64 -12.99 7.41
N ASP A 151 -19.49 -14.02 7.56
CA ASP A 151 -20.13 -14.72 6.43
C ASP A 151 -20.99 -13.80 5.54
N GLU A 152 -21.38 -12.63 6.04
CA GLU A 152 -22.11 -11.62 5.26
C GLU A 152 -21.23 -10.94 4.19
N TRP A 153 -19.90 -10.97 4.36
CA TRP A 153 -18.93 -10.27 3.52
C TRP A 153 -18.05 -11.20 2.67
N LEU A 154 -18.27 -12.51 2.78
CA LEU A 154 -17.59 -13.59 2.06
C LEU A 154 -18.47 -14.19 0.97
#